data_AF-A0A067BPU5-F1
#
_entry.id   AF-A0A067BPU5-F1
#
_cell.length_a   1.000
_cell.length_b   1.000
_cell.length_c   1.000
_cell.angle_alpha   90.00
_cell.angle_beta   90.00
_cell.angle_gamma   90.00
#
_symmetry.space_group_name_H-M   'P 1'
#
loop_
_entity.id
_entity.type
_entity.pdbx_description
1 polymer ?
#
loop_
_entity_poly.entity_id
_entity_poly.type
_entity_poly.pdbx_seq_one_letter_code
_entity_poly.pdbx_strand_id
1 'polypeptide(L)'
;MPISKRKKAQLLFSVTNSSISNVIWSHYRTSMRCIGFLSFLEWHIGASQNHCQWTDAITDVSLDAVYVCDVNVVGHFANVEELVRLAAYSWVFFALVFMDRMPGIAIDLKGYGVAAVLLGVLPVSVLAILVAEICVLRATVPALSWIHNQLWLALVWLLVTAALRLVGIGRQPISKASPFYKIIFPYYWSSMDLIRDEELIYVPLSVLMETHSINLSNVFDHQYFVYGLMDLDAMAQNTERKVPYVQTDGTIQHPDWIATTDEYYVRIAKRDN
;
A
#
# COMPACT_ATOMS: atom_id res chain seq x y z
N MET A 1 -23.70 -30.13 -2.43
CA MET A 1 -22.55 -30.78 -1.74
C MET A 1 -22.22 -29.99 -0.47
N PRO A 2 -21.96 -30.64 0.67
CA PRO A 2 -21.61 -29.94 1.89
C PRO A 2 -20.24 -29.27 1.71
N ILE A 3 -20.20 -27.95 1.82
CA ILE A 3 -18.97 -27.15 1.81
C ILE A 3 -18.05 -27.72 2.88
N SER A 4 -16.86 -28.20 2.49
CA SER A 4 -15.91 -28.80 3.43
C SER A 4 -15.58 -27.79 4.53
N LYS A 5 -15.35 -28.25 5.76
CA LYS A 5 -14.99 -27.37 6.90
C LYS A 5 -13.84 -26.41 6.56
N ARG A 6 -12.92 -26.83 5.67
CA ARG A 6 -11.79 -26.03 5.18
C ARG A 6 -12.23 -24.88 4.25
N LYS A 7 -13.18 -25.12 3.33
CA LYS A 7 -13.79 -24.06 2.51
C LYS A 7 -14.58 -23.06 3.36
N LYS A 8 -15.32 -23.53 4.37
CA LYS A 8 -16.00 -22.64 5.34
C LYS A 8 -15.00 -21.79 6.13
N ALA A 9 -13.88 -22.37 6.56
CA ALA A 9 -12.83 -21.66 7.26
C ALA A 9 -12.12 -20.64 6.35
N GLN A 10 -11.87 -20.95 5.07
CA GLN A 10 -11.30 -20.02 4.10
C GLN A 10 -12.26 -18.86 3.74
N LEU A 11 -13.56 -19.14 3.66
CA LEU A 11 -14.58 -18.13 3.37
C LEU A 11 -14.81 -17.22 4.60
N LEU A 12 -14.78 -17.78 5.81
CA LEU A 12 -14.66 -16.99 7.04
C LEU A 12 -13.33 -16.24 7.08
N PHE A 13 -12.21 -16.83 6.68
CA PHE A 13 -10.92 -16.16 6.66
C PHE A 13 -10.97 -14.95 5.71
N SER A 14 -11.54 -15.10 4.51
CA SER A 14 -11.71 -14.02 3.53
C SER A 14 -12.67 -12.92 3.99
N VAL A 15 -13.85 -13.25 4.53
CA VAL A 15 -14.88 -12.28 4.93
C VAL A 15 -14.61 -11.66 6.30
N THR A 16 -14.07 -12.44 7.24
CA THR A 16 -13.84 -12.01 8.63
C THR A 16 -12.42 -11.42 8.82
N ASN A 17 -11.44 -11.82 8.00
CA ASN A 17 -10.07 -11.26 8.06
C ASN A 17 -9.74 -10.22 6.99
N SER A 18 -10.59 -10.01 5.99
CA SER A 18 -10.79 -8.66 5.47
C SER A 18 -11.40 -7.84 6.60
N SER A 19 -10.58 -7.45 7.58
CA SER A 19 -11.06 -6.77 8.78
C SER A 19 -11.88 -5.54 8.38
N ILE A 20 -12.86 -5.16 9.21
CA ILE A 20 -13.51 -3.85 9.08
C ILE A 20 -12.48 -2.74 8.89
N SER A 21 -11.31 -2.86 9.55
CA SER A 21 -10.17 -1.96 9.37
C SER A 21 -9.61 -1.95 7.94
N ASN A 22 -9.48 -3.09 7.26
CA ASN A 22 -9.01 -3.14 5.86
C ASN A 22 -10.04 -2.50 4.91
N VAL A 23 -11.34 -2.74 5.15
CA VAL A 23 -12.42 -2.15 4.35
C VAL A 23 -12.47 -0.63 4.56
N ILE A 24 -12.43 -0.18 5.81
CA ILE A 24 -12.38 1.25 6.17
C ILE A 24 -11.11 1.90 5.60
N TRP A 25 -9.95 1.25 5.76
CA TRP A 25 -8.67 1.74 5.26
C TRP A 25 -8.67 1.86 3.74
N SER A 26 -9.18 0.85 3.01
CA SER A 26 -9.34 0.91 1.56
C SER A 26 -10.29 2.04 1.12
N HIS A 27 -11.44 2.17 1.80
CA HIS A 27 -12.47 3.14 1.45
C HIS A 27 -12.03 4.60 1.70
N TYR A 28 -11.32 4.87 2.79
CA TYR A 28 -10.84 6.22 3.15
C TYR A 28 -9.35 6.42 2.90
N ARG A 29 -8.75 5.56 2.06
CA ARG A 29 -7.30 5.46 1.85
C ARG A 29 -6.62 6.79 1.56
N THR A 30 -7.18 7.57 0.64
CA THR A 30 -6.60 8.86 0.25
C THR A 30 -6.59 9.84 1.42
N SER A 31 -7.71 9.96 2.14
CA SER A 31 -7.83 10.86 3.28
C SER A 31 -6.91 10.45 4.43
N MET A 32 -6.89 9.15 4.78
CA MET A 32 -5.99 8.64 5.83
C MET A 32 -4.52 8.83 5.46
N ARG A 33 -4.17 8.64 4.19
CA ARG A 33 -2.81 8.90 3.71
C ARG A 33 -2.43 10.37 3.81
N CYS A 34 -3.30 11.27 3.37
CA CYS A 34 -3.03 12.71 3.45
C CYS A 34 -2.91 13.18 4.90
N ILE A 35 -3.88 12.83 5.75
CA ILE A 35 -3.87 13.24 7.17
C ILE A 35 -2.68 12.62 7.89
N GLY A 36 -2.46 11.31 7.73
CA GLY A 36 -1.34 10.63 8.35
C GLY A 36 0.01 11.19 7.91
N PHE A 37 0.15 11.53 6.62
CA PHE A 37 1.38 12.14 6.10
C PHE A 37 1.60 13.55 6.65
N LEU A 38 0.57 14.39 6.69
CA LEU A 38 0.68 15.74 7.25
C LEU A 38 1.01 15.71 8.75
N SER A 39 0.34 14.87 9.53
CA SER A 39 0.64 14.68 10.96
C SER A 39 2.06 14.16 11.18
N PHE A 40 2.54 13.27 10.31
CA PHE A 40 3.91 12.77 10.35
C PHE A 40 4.94 13.88 10.04
N LEU A 41 4.67 14.75 9.06
CA LEU A 41 5.52 15.91 8.77
C LEU A 41 5.55 16.90 9.93
N GLU A 42 4.39 17.21 10.51
CA GLU A 42 4.27 18.09 11.67
C GLU A 42 5.12 17.58 12.84
N TRP A 43 5.01 16.29 13.16
CA TRP A 43 5.85 15.67 14.17
C TRP A 43 7.32 15.79 13.84
N HIS A 44 7.72 15.46 12.62
CA HIS A 44 9.12 15.47 12.25
C HIS A 44 9.71 16.90 12.33
N ILE A 45 8.98 17.93 11.88
CA ILE A 45 9.37 19.33 12.01
C ILE A 45 9.57 19.72 13.48
N GLY A 46 8.62 19.36 14.35
CA GLY A 46 8.69 19.67 15.78
C GLY A 46 9.83 18.93 16.48
N ALA A 47 9.96 17.63 16.25
CA ALA A 47 10.96 16.78 16.88
C ALA A 47 12.38 17.16 16.44
N SER A 48 12.59 17.48 15.17
CA SER A 48 13.89 17.94 14.67
C SER A 48 14.12 19.43 14.90
N GLN A 49 13.21 20.15 15.57
CA GLN A 49 13.26 21.60 15.77
C GLN A 49 13.60 22.36 14.47
N ASN A 50 12.98 21.97 13.35
CA ASN A 50 13.30 22.50 12.03
C ASN A 50 12.76 23.93 11.90
N HIS A 51 13.56 24.88 12.34
CA HIS A 51 13.26 26.30 12.34
C HIS A 51 14.23 27.02 11.44
N CYS A 52 13.70 27.93 10.63
CA CYS A 52 14.52 28.76 9.77
C CYS A 52 14.11 30.21 9.97
N GLN A 53 15.09 31.09 10.13
CA GLN A 53 14.89 32.50 10.36
C GLN A 53 15.95 33.33 9.65
N TRP A 54 15.59 34.58 9.36
CA TRP A 54 16.58 35.57 8.92
C TRP A 54 17.46 35.94 10.12
N THR A 55 18.76 36.13 9.89
CA THR A 55 19.68 36.57 10.95
C THR A 55 19.27 37.94 11.50
N ASP A 56 19.09 38.02 12.82
CA ASP A 56 18.59 39.22 13.51
C ASP A 56 19.54 40.42 13.49
N ALA A 57 20.82 40.22 13.19
CA ALA A 57 21.85 41.26 13.22
C ALA A 57 22.50 41.43 11.84
N ILE A 58 21.89 42.27 10.99
CA ILE A 58 22.61 42.85 9.85
C ILE A 58 23.42 44.02 10.41
N THR A 59 24.63 43.74 10.89
CA THR A 59 25.55 44.77 11.40
C THR A 59 26.19 45.60 10.28
N ASP A 60 26.03 45.17 9.03
CA ASP A 60 26.60 45.79 7.83
C ASP A 60 25.59 45.78 6.69
N VAL A 61 25.18 46.97 6.23
CA VAL A 61 24.19 47.16 5.14
C VAL A 61 24.73 46.71 3.78
N SER A 62 26.05 46.47 3.66
CA SER A 62 26.66 45.93 2.46
C SER A 62 26.56 44.40 2.34
N LEU A 63 26.09 43.72 3.39
CA LEU A 63 25.87 42.28 3.41
C LEU A 63 24.38 41.96 3.29
N ASP A 64 24.05 41.03 2.38
CA ASP A 64 22.69 40.50 2.27
C ASP A 64 22.32 39.70 3.52
N ALA A 65 21.05 39.77 3.91
CA ALA A 65 20.51 38.99 5.01
C ALA A 65 20.70 37.49 4.75
N VAL A 66 21.21 36.75 5.73
CA VAL A 66 21.41 35.30 5.62
C VAL A 66 20.20 34.58 6.21
N TYR A 67 19.63 33.66 5.43
CA TYR A 67 18.56 32.78 5.91
C TYR A 67 19.19 31.52 6.52
N VAL A 68 19.10 31.39 7.85
CA VAL A 68 19.71 30.28 8.59
C VAL A 68 18.64 29.31 9.04
N CYS A 69 18.91 28.03 8.84
CA CYS A 69 18.06 26.93 9.32
C CYS A 69 18.81 26.15 10.40
N ASP A 70 18.14 25.94 11.52
CA ASP A 70 18.57 25.01 12.57
C ASP A 70 17.76 23.72 12.46
N VAL A 71 18.45 22.59 12.57
CA VAL A 71 17.86 21.24 12.48
C VAL A 71 18.60 20.34 13.47
N ASN A 72 17.90 19.91 14.50
CA ASN A 72 18.39 18.90 15.43
C ASN A 72 18.17 17.49 14.85
N VAL A 73 19.24 16.93 14.28
CA VAL A 73 19.24 15.61 13.62
C VAL A 73 18.79 14.47 14.53
N VAL A 74 19.14 14.54 15.82
CA VAL A 74 18.84 13.51 16.82
C VAL A 74 17.66 13.90 17.71
N GLY A 75 16.92 14.96 17.36
CA GLY A 75 15.84 15.51 18.16
C GLY A 75 14.71 14.51 18.46
N HIS A 76 14.48 13.54 17.57
CA HIS A 76 13.51 12.45 17.75
C HIS A 76 13.84 11.51 18.94
N PHE A 77 15.05 11.59 19.49
CA PHE A 77 15.51 10.81 20.63
C PHE A 77 15.82 11.67 21.86
N ALA A 78 15.47 12.96 21.83
CA ALA A 78 15.89 13.93 22.84
C ALA A 78 15.37 13.61 24.25
N ASN A 79 14.16 13.05 24.36
CA ASN A 79 13.53 12.73 25.64
C ASN A 79 12.49 11.61 25.51
N VAL A 80 11.95 11.16 26.65
CA VAL A 80 10.97 10.06 26.70
C VAL A 80 9.67 10.39 25.95
N GLU A 81 9.24 11.65 25.97
CA GLU A 81 8.05 12.09 25.22
C GLU A 81 8.26 11.91 23.72
N GLU A 82 9.42 12.32 23.19
CA GLU A 82 9.77 12.12 21.78
C GLU A 82 9.93 10.64 21.42
N LEU A 83 10.40 9.79 22.34
CA LEU A 83 10.41 8.34 22.10
C LEU A 83 9.01 7.74 21.99
N VAL A 84 8.05 8.21 22.82
CA VAL A 84 6.65 7.80 22.73
C VAL A 84 6.01 8.30 21.43
N ARG A 85 6.27 9.56 21.07
CA ARG A 85 5.81 10.13 19.79
C ARG A 85 6.43 9.38 18.61
N LEU A 86 7.72 9.08 18.64
CA LEU A 86 8.42 8.26 17.64
C LEU A 86 7.72 6.91 17.46
N ALA A 87 7.39 6.21 18.55
CA ALA A 87 6.66 4.95 18.45
C ALA A 87 5.27 5.12 17.80
N ALA A 88 4.52 6.15 18.18
CA ALA A 88 3.20 6.44 17.60
C ALA A 88 3.27 6.81 16.11
N TYR A 89 4.18 7.70 15.73
CA TYR A 89 4.36 8.11 14.33
C TYR A 89 5.04 7.05 13.48
N SER A 90 5.81 6.14 14.08
CA SER A 90 6.31 4.95 13.41
C SER A 90 5.19 4.00 13.01
N TRP A 91 4.15 3.89 13.84
CA TRP A 91 2.94 3.16 13.48
C TRP A 91 2.20 3.83 12.32
N VAL A 92 2.06 5.17 12.36
CA VAL A 92 1.45 5.93 11.24
C VAL A 92 2.25 5.71 9.96
N PHE A 93 3.57 5.79 10.01
CA PHE A 93 4.43 5.51 8.86
C PHE A 93 4.26 4.08 8.34
N PHE A 94 4.29 3.08 9.24
CA PHE A 94 4.02 1.70 8.87
C PHE A 94 2.67 1.56 8.15
N ALA A 95 1.64 2.23 8.67
CA ALA A 95 0.33 2.25 8.05
C ALA A 95 0.36 2.87 6.65
N LEU A 96 1.01 4.03 6.51
CA LEU A 96 1.17 4.72 5.22
C LEU A 96 1.90 3.85 4.19
N VAL A 97 2.98 3.17 4.57
CA VAL A 97 3.85 2.50 3.60
C VAL A 97 3.42 1.06 3.31
N PHE A 98 3.00 0.32 4.33
CA PHE A 98 2.92 -1.15 4.27
C PHE A 98 1.54 -1.75 4.55
N MET A 99 0.64 -1.06 5.25
CA MET A 99 -0.64 -1.67 5.68
C MET A 99 -1.52 -2.13 4.51
N ASP A 100 -1.51 -1.40 3.39
CA ASP A 100 -2.21 -1.81 2.16
C ASP A 100 -1.69 -3.14 1.57
N ARG A 101 -0.45 -3.53 1.88
CA ARG A 101 0.20 -4.75 1.34
C ARG A 101 0.10 -5.94 2.25
N MET A 102 -0.43 -5.75 3.45
CA MET A 102 -0.48 -6.80 4.47
C MET A 102 -1.94 -7.02 4.90
N PRO A 103 -2.84 -7.36 3.96
CA PRO A 103 -4.24 -7.56 4.29
C PRO A 103 -4.37 -8.70 5.29
N GLY A 104 -4.92 -8.40 6.46
CA GLY A 104 -5.14 -9.40 7.50
C GLY A 104 -3.99 -9.52 8.50
N ILE A 105 -2.96 -8.66 8.43
CA ILE A 105 -1.89 -8.67 9.44
C ILE A 105 -2.43 -8.48 10.88
N ALA A 106 -3.56 -7.78 11.03
CA ALA A 106 -4.18 -7.54 12.33
C ALA A 106 -4.78 -8.78 13.01
N ILE A 107 -4.87 -9.93 12.32
CA ILE A 107 -5.41 -11.18 12.91
C ILE A 107 -4.39 -11.79 13.88
N ASP A 108 -3.11 -11.77 13.52
CA ASP A 108 -2.02 -12.23 14.37
C ASP A 108 -1.39 -11.03 15.07
N LEU A 109 -1.83 -10.78 16.31
CA LEU A 109 -1.35 -9.67 17.11
C LEU A 109 0.18 -9.72 17.33
N LYS A 110 0.77 -10.93 17.40
CA LYS A 110 2.22 -11.08 17.59
C LYS A 110 2.97 -10.70 16.31
N GLY A 111 2.58 -11.27 15.17
CA GLY A 111 3.13 -10.93 13.87
C GLY A 111 2.95 -9.44 13.55
N TYR A 112 1.79 -8.88 13.86
CA TYR A 112 1.50 -7.45 13.72
C TYR A 112 2.45 -6.57 14.52
N GLY A 113 2.66 -6.88 15.81
CA GLY A 113 3.57 -6.13 16.67
C GLY A 113 5.01 -6.16 16.14
N VAL A 114 5.48 -7.35 15.73
CA VAL A 114 6.82 -7.50 15.15
C VAL A 114 6.97 -6.71 13.86
N ALA A 115 5.99 -6.78 12.96
CA ALA A 115 6.00 -6.03 11.71
C ALA A 115 5.97 -4.51 11.94
N ALA A 116 5.13 -4.02 12.85
CA ALA A 116 5.06 -2.60 13.17
C ALA A 116 6.39 -2.07 13.74
N VAL A 117 7.11 -2.88 14.52
CA VAL A 117 8.44 -2.50 15.04
C VAL A 117 9.50 -2.55 13.93
N LEU A 118 9.58 -3.65 13.17
CA LEU A 118 10.63 -3.85 12.16
C LEU A 118 10.45 -2.98 10.92
N LEU A 119 9.20 -2.68 10.54
CA LEU A 119 8.87 -1.91 9.32
C LEU A 119 8.39 -0.49 9.63
N GLY A 120 8.10 -0.18 10.90
CA GLY A 120 7.82 1.17 11.37
C GLY A 120 8.98 1.73 12.18
N VAL A 121 9.14 1.30 13.42
CA VAL A 121 10.04 1.93 14.41
C VAL A 121 11.49 1.96 13.95
N LEU A 122 12.04 0.81 13.56
CA LEU A 122 13.43 0.71 13.14
C LEU A 122 13.74 1.57 11.89
N PRO A 123 13.01 1.46 10.78
CA PRO A 123 13.29 2.27 9.60
C PRO A 123 12.99 3.75 9.84
N VAL A 124 11.92 4.12 10.55
CA VAL A 124 11.62 5.54 10.84
C VAL A 124 12.70 6.17 11.69
N SER A 125 13.25 5.44 12.68
CA SER A 125 14.37 5.91 13.50
C SER A 125 15.58 6.31 12.66
N VAL A 126 15.95 5.45 11.69
CA VAL A 126 17.10 5.68 10.80
C VAL A 126 16.78 6.75 9.75
N LEU A 127 15.62 6.66 9.12
CA LEU A 127 15.18 7.58 8.07
C LEU A 127 14.96 8.99 8.62
N ALA A 128 14.49 9.15 9.86
CA ALA A 128 14.32 10.46 10.46
C ALA A 128 15.66 11.20 10.60
N ILE A 129 16.70 10.51 11.08
CA ILE A 129 18.05 11.07 11.13
C ILE A 129 18.53 11.41 9.72
N LEU A 130 18.39 10.47 8.77
CA LEU A 130 18.85 10.67 7.39
C LEU A 130 18.14 11.85 6.70
N VAL A 131 16.82 11.99 6.87
CA VAL A 131 16.06 13.11 6.29
C VAL A 131 16.46 14.43 6.94
N ALA A 132 16.68 14.46 8.26
CA ALA A 132 17.17 15.64 8.95
C ALA A 132 18.56 16.06 8.44
N GLU A 133 19.48 15.12 8.23
CA GLU A 133 20.80 15.36 7.62
C GLU A 133 20.68 15.90 6.18
N ILE A 134 19.75 15.37 5.39
CA ILE A 134 19.47 15.88 4.04
C ILE A 134 18.96 17.33 4.09
N CYS A 135 18.17 17.69 5.10
CA CYS A 135 17.72 19.07 5.33
C CYS A 135 18.88 20.00 5.73
N VAL A 136 19.81 19.54 6.58
CA VAL A 136 21.04 20.28 6.90
C VAL A 136 21.89 20.48 5.65
N LEU A 137 22.10 19.42 4.87
CA LEU A 137 22.84 19.49 3.60
C LEU A 137 22.18 20.49 2.64
N ARG A 138 20.85 20.46 2.50
CA ARG A 138 20.13 21.44 1.67
C ARG A 138 20.39 22.88 2.11
N ALA A 139 20.49 23.16 3.40
CA ALA A 139 20.78 24.50 3.91
C ALA A 139 22.18 24.99 3.50
N THR A 140 23.12 24.09 3.24
CA THR A 140 24.48 24.42 2.75
C THR A 140 24.59 24.61 1.24
N VAL A 141 23.55 24.31 0.46
CA VAL A 141 23.57 24.35 -1.01
C VAL A 141 22.87 25.61 -1.53
N PRO A 142 23.60 26.63 -2.02
CA PRO A 142 23.00 27.90 -2.44
C PRO A 142 21.97 27.78 -3.55
N ALA A 143 22.16 26.83 -4.48
CA ALA A 143 21.24 26.59 -5.58
C ALA A 143 19.83 26.16 -5.14
N LEU A 144 19.68 25.64 -3.90
CA LEU A 144 18.41 25.20 -3.33
C LEU A 144 17.82 26.21 -2.34
N SER A 145 18.45 27.38 -2.16
CA SER A 145 18.04 28.42 -1.20
C SER A 145 16.60 28.88 -1.37
N TRP A 146 16.09 28.92 -2.60
CA TRP A 146 14.73 29.32 -2.93
C TRP A 146 13.62 28.40 -2.37
N ILE A 147 13.95 27.18 -1.90
CA ILE A 147 12.94 26.16 -1.58
C ILE A 147 12.31 26.20 -0.17
N HIS A 148 12.73 26.93 0.86
CA HIS A 148 12.23 26.71 2.25
C HIS A 148 12.38 25.27 2.80
N ASN A 149 12.92 25.14 4.00
CA ASN A 149 13.35 23.83 4.50
C ASN A 149 12.19 22.86 4.78
N GLN A 150 11.04 23.37 5.24
CA GLN A 150 9.85 22.55 5.50
C GLN A 150 9.24 21.95 4.22
N LEU A 151 9.25 22.68 3.11
CA LEU A 151 8.79 22.15 1.82
C LEU A 151 9.77 21.09 1.30
N TRP A 152 11.07 21.37 1.40
CA TRP A 152 12.10 20.38 1.06
C TRP A 152 11.92 19.08 1.85
N LEU A 153 11.71 19.20 3.16
CA LEU A 153 11.46 18.07 4.05
C LEU A 153 10.24 17.24 3.61
N ALA A 154 9.14 17.90 3.26
CA ALA A 154 7.95 17.23 2.75
C ALA A 154 8.24 16.46 1.44
N LEU A 155 8.99 17.07 0.52
CA LEU A 155 9.38 16.44 -0.75
C LEU A 155 10.28 15.21 -0.54
N VAL A 156 11.25 15.29 0.38
CA VAL A 156 12.14 14.18 0.71
C VAL A 156 11.33 13.02 1.31
N TRP A 157 10.42 13.29 2.25
CA TRP A 157 9.57 12.24 2.82
C TRP A 157 8.59 11.63 1.81
N LEU A 158 8.05 12.43 0.89
CA LEU A 158 7.27 11.91 -0.25
C LEU A 158 8.11 10.96 -1.10
N LEU A 159 9.34 11.35 -1.42
CA LEU A 159 10.26 10.53 -2.20
C LEU A 159 10.60 9.22 -1.48
N VAL A 160 10.96 9.28 -0.20
CA VAL A 160 11.25 8.09 0.64
C VAL A 160 10.05 7.16 0.67
N THR A 161 8.86 7.70 0.93
CA THR A 161 7.62 6.93 0.96
C THR A 161 7.32 6.29 -0.40
N ALA A 162 7.49 7.04 -1.50
CA ALA A 162 7.30 6.52 -2.85
C ALA A 162 8.32 5.42 -3.18
N ALA A 163 9.60 5.61 -2.84
CA ALA A 163 10.66 4.64 -3.07
C ALA A 163 10.42 3.33 -2.32
N LEU A 164 10.16 3.40 -1.01
CA LEU A 164 9.79 2.22 -0.20
C LEU A 164 8.50 1.56 -0.70
N ARG A 165 7.62 2.35 -1.32
CA ARG A 165 6.45 1.80 -1.96
C ARG A 165 6.73 1.09 -3.29
N LEU A 166 7.88 1.27 -3.92
CA LEU A 166 8.23 0.59 -5.16
C LEU A 166 9.11 -0.64 -4.94
N VAL A 167 9.79 -0.73 -3.78
CA VAL A 167 10.62 -1.89 -3.43
C VAL A 167 9.77 -3.15 -3.37
N GLY A 168 10.21 -4.18 -4.10
CA GLY A 168 9.60 -5.51 -4.06
C GLY A 168 8.25 -5.63 -4.76
N ILE A 169 7.82 -4.64 -5.54
CA ILE A 169 6.58 -4.71 -6.33
C ILE A 169 6.90 -4.76 -7.81
N GLY A 170 6.22 -5.64 -8.54
CA GLY A 170 6.20 -5.64 -9.99
C GLY A 170 4.79 -5.72 -10.55
N ARG A 171 4.72 -5.69 -11.88
CA ARG A 171 3.45 -5.76 -12.62
C ARG A 171 3.13 -7.21 -12.94
N GLN A 172 1.98 -7.68 -12.49
CA GLN A 172 1.40 -8.95 -12.94
C GLN A 172 0.41 -8.68 -14.09
N PRO A 173 0.67 -9.18 -15.31
CA PRO A 173 -0.29 -9.06 -16.39
C PRO A 173 -1.55 -9.89 -16.12
N ILE A 174 -2.71 -9.29 -16.40
CA ILE A 174 -4.00 -9.98 -16.43
C ILE A 174 -4.23 -10.48 -17.86
N SER A 175 -4.69 -11.72 -18.01
CA SER A 175 -5.00 -12.25 -19.32
C SER A 175 -6.15 -11.49 -19.96
N LYS A 176 -6.02 -11.15 -21.25
CA LYS A 176 -7.11 -10.56 -22.06
C LYS A 176 -8.38 -11.42 -22.08
N ALA A 177 -8.25 -12.72 -21.79
CA ALA A 177 -9.37 -13.65 -21.70
C ALA A 177 -10.16 -13.50 -20.38
N SER A 178 -9.59 -12.87 -19.35
CA SER A 178 -10.29 -12.59 -18.10
C SER A 178 -11.15 -11.34 -18.24
N PRO A 179 -12.45 -11.37 -17.90
CA PRO A 179 -13.24 -10.15 -17.93
C PRO A 179 -12.77 -9.12 -16.89
N PHE A 180 -11.97 -9.52 -15.89
CA PHE A 180 -11.26 -8.59 -15.01
C PHE A 180 -10.28 -7.68 -15.76
N TYR A 181 -9.78 -8.07 -16.93
CA TYR A 181 -8.93 -7.21 -17.76
C TYR A 181 -9.61 -5.87 -18.09
N LYS A 182 -10.92 -5.89 -18.34
CA LYS A 182 -11.71 -4.68 -18.65
C LYS A 182 -12.16 -3.93 -17.40
N ILE A 183 -12.32 -4.62 -16.27
CA ILE A 183 -12.81 -4.04 -15.02
C ILE A 183 -11.66 -3.39 -14.23
N ILE A 184 -10.49 -4.02 -14.21
CA ILE A 184 -9.36 -3.68 -13.34
C ILE A 184 -8.23 -2.97 -14.09
N PHE A 185 -8.13 -3.13 -15.42
CA PHE A 185 -6.99 -2.77 -16.30
C PHE A 185 -6.06 -3.96 -16.65
N PRO A 186 -5.17 -3.84 -17.66
CA PRO A 186 -4.37 -4.95 -18.19
C PRO A 186 -3.38 -5.60 -17.22
N TYR A 187 -3.14 -5.00 -16.07
CA TYR A 187 -2.20 -5.48 -15.07
C TYR A 187 -2.65 -5.04 -13.69
N TYR A 188 -2.22 -5.78 -12.67
CA TYR A 188 -2.25 -5.34 -11.29
C TYR A 188 -0.83 -5.35 -10.71
N TRP A 189 -0.63 -4.63 -9.62
CA TRP A 189 0.65 -4.59 -8.92
C TRP A 189 0.66 -5.65 -7.82
N SER A 190 1.71 -6.47 -7.78
CA SER A 190 1.87 -7.53 -6.79
C SER A 190 3.32 -7.61 -6.31
N SER A 191 3.52 -8.27 -5.18
CA SER A 191 4.85 -8.52 -4.65
C SER A 191 5.65 -9.38 -5.64
N MET A 192 6.94 -9.05 -5.86
CA MET A 192 7.78 -9.69 -6.89
C MET A 192 7.88 -11.21 -6.73
N ASP A 193 7.80 -11.72 -5.50
CA ASP A 193 7.77 -13.14 -5.15
C ASP A 193 6.46 -13.85 -5.52
N LEU A 194 5.37 -13.09 -5.67
CA LEU A 194 4.06 -13.59 -6.10
C LEU A 194 3.84 -13.44 -7.61
N ILE A 195 4.73 -12.72 -8.31
CA ILE A 195 4.63 -12.55 -9.75
C ILE A 195 4.91 -13.88 -10.44
N ARG A 196 4.05 -14.19 -11.41
CA ARG A 196 4.13 -15.36 -12.26
C ARG A 196 4.44 -14.91 -13.68
N ASP A 197 5.24 -15.71 -14.38
CA ASP A 197 5.67 -15.43 -15.75
C ASP A 197 4.51 -15.42 -16.77
N GLU A 198 3.37 -16.03 -16.41
CA GLU A 198 2.20 -16.15 -17.26
C GLU A 198 1.12 -15.10 -16.98
N GLU A 199 0.32 -14.73 -18.00
CA GLU A 199 -0.84 -13.86 -17.82
C GLU A 199 -1.92 -14.54 -16.98
N LEU A 200 -2.37 -13.90 -15.89
CA LEU A 200 -3.29 -14.53 -14.95
C LEU A 200 -4.76 -14.24 -15.26
N ILE A 201 -5.58 -15.28 -15.14
CA ILE A 201 -7.04 -15.18 -15.22
C ILE A 201 -7.62 -14.86 -13.83
N TYR A 202 -7.00 -15.40 -12.78
CA TYR A 202 -7.34 -15.14 -11.40
C TYR A 202 -6.69 -13.84 -10.94
N VAL A 203 -7.43 -13.09 -10.11
CA VAL A 203 -7.00 -11.84 -9.52
C VAL A 203 -7.13 -11.96 -8.00
N PRO A 204 -6.18 -11.44 -7.21
CA PRO A 204 -6.28 -11.50 -5.76
C PRO A 204 -7.46 -10.65 -5.25
N LEU A 205 -8.10 -11.12 -4.19
CA LEU A 205 -9.24 -10.47 -3.57
C LEU A 205 -8.90 -9.05 -3.10
N SER A 206 -7.66 -8.81 -2.68
CA SER A 206 -7.16 -7.48 -2.30
C SER A 206 -7.39 -6.45 -3.42
N VAL A 207 -7.06 -6.81 -4.67
CA VAL A 207 -7.27 -5.96 -5.84
C VAL A 207 -8.77 -5.78 -6.14
N LEU A 208 -9.58 -6.82 -5.93
CA LEU A 208 -11.04 -6.72 -6.09
C LEU A 208 -11.66 -5.79 -5.04
N MET A 209 -11.16 -5.80 -3.81
CA MET A 209 -11.61 -4.89 -2.74
C MET A 209 -11.25 -3.43 -3.01
N GLU A 210 -10.18 -3.17 -3.77
CA GLU A 210 -9.81 -1.83 -4.21
C GLU A 210 -10.69 -1.33 -5.37
N THR A 211 -11.46 -2.21 -6.02
CA THR A 211 -12.25 -1.89 -7.21
C THR A 211 -13.69 -1.53 -6.82
N HIS A 212 -14.04 -0.24 -6.88
CA HIS A 212 -15.36 0.27 -6.45
C HIS A 212 -16.59 -0.38 -7.10
N SER A 213 -16.45 -0.95 -8.31
CA SER A 213 -17.55 -1.61 -9.03
C SER A 213 -17.76 -3.08 -8.65
N ILE A 214 -16.93 -3.63 -7.77
CA ILE A 214 -16.98 -5.04 -7.35
C ILE A 214 -17.77 -5.18 -6.05
N ASN A 215 -18.81 -6.02 -6.07
CA ASN A 215 -19.55 -6.39 -4.87
C ASN A 215 -19.08 -7.75 -4.34
N LEU A 216 -18.30 -7.73 -3.26
CA LEU A 216 -17.69 -8.93 -2.66
C LEU A 216 -18.72 -10.00 -2.25
N SER A 217 -19.99 -9.65 -2.03
CA SER A 217 -21.05 -10.65 -1.73
C SER A 217 -21.27 -11.65 -2.87
N ASN A 218 -20.80 -11.30 -4.08
CA ASN A 218 -20.92 -12.14 -5.27
C ASN A 218 -19.72 -13.08 -5.45
N VAL A 219 -18.78 -13.14 -4.51
CA VAL A 219 -17.67 -14.09 -4.54
C VAL A 219 -18.09 -15.39 -3.85
N PHE A 220 -18.07 -16.50 -4.58
CA PHE A 220 -18.30 -17.84 -4.05
C PHE A 220 -17.34 -18.84 -4.70
N ASP A 221 -16.65 -19.65 -3.90
CA ASP A 221 -15.72 -20.69 -4.35
C ASP A 221 -14.69 -20.21 -5.40
N HIS A 222 -13.93 -19.17 -5.04
CA HIS A 222 -12.95 -18.51 -5.91
C HIS A 222 -13.54 -17.96 -7.22
N GLN A 223 -14.85 -17.76 -7.28
CA GLN A 223 -15.55 -17.25 -8.45
C GLN A 223 -16.39 -16.01 -8.12
N TYR A 224 -16.25 -14.97 -8.93
CA TYR A 224 -17.05 -13.77 -8.87
C TYR A 224 -18.23 -13.89 -9.85
N PHE A 225 -19.45 -13.88 -9.32
CA PHE A 225 -20.68 -13.98 -10.09
C PHE A 225 -21.14 -12.58 -10.52
N VAL A 226 -21.06 -12.32 -11.82
CA VAL A 226 -21.37 -11.01 -12.37
C VAL A 226 -22.88 -10.93 -12.67
N TYR A 227 -23.64 -10.24 -11.82
CA TYR A 227 -25.03 -9.87 -12.12
C TYR A 227 -25.02 -8.51 -12.84
N GLY A 228 -25.40 -8.47 -14.12
CA GLY A 228 -25.69 -7.22 -14.83
C GLY A 228 -24.64 -6.67 -15.83
N LEU A 229 -23.46 -7.27 -15.99
CA LEU A 229 -22.62 -7.07 -17.19
C LEU A 229 -23.04 -8.07 -18.27
N MET A 230 -24.28 -7.92 -18.76
CA MET A 230 -24.91 -8.88 -19.67
C MET A 230 -24.40 -8.83 -21.13
N ASP A 231 -23.40 -7.99 -21.45
CA ASP A 231 -23.00 -7.75 -22.85
C ASP A 231 -21.50 -7.94 -23.15
N LEU A 232 -20.74 -8.58 -22.26
CA LEU A 232 -19.36 -8.96 -22.58
C LEU A 232 -19.26 -10.27 -23.37
N ASP A 233 -20.30 -11.12 -23.31
CA ASP A 233 -20.38 -12.38 -24.06
C ASP A 233 -20.69 -12.15 -25.55
N ALA A 234 -21.24 -10.99 -25.93
CA ALA A 234 -21.54 -10.65 -27.32
C ALA A 234 -20.27 -10.51 -28.21
N MET A 235 -19.08 -10.44 -27.62
CA MET A 235 -17.81 -10.35 -28.38
C MET A 235 -16.94 -11.61 -28.31
N ALA A 236 -17.31 -12.62 -27.52
CA ALA A 236 -16.56 -13.88 -27.40
C ALA A 236 -17.03 -14.96 -28.40
N GLN A 237 -18.02 -14.66 -29.24
CA GLN A 237 -18.61 -15.62 -30.19
C GLN A 237 -17.68 -16.08 -31.33
N ASN A 238 -16.44 -15.60 -31.42
CA ASN A 238 -15.49 -16.02 -32.46
C ASN A 238 -14.19 -16.62 -31.93
N THR A 239 -14.15 -17.11 -30.70
CA THR A 239 -13.05 -18.00 -30.29
C THR A 239 -13.56 -19.02 -29.29
N GLU A 240 -13.81 -20.24 -29.75
CA GLU A 240 -13.83 -21.44 -28.90
C GLU A 240 -12.45 -21.61 -28.27
N ARG A 241 -12.14 -20.81 -27.25
CA ARG A 241 -10.97 -21.03 -26.40
C ARG A 241 -11.44 -21.83 -25.19
N LYS A 242 -11.12 -23.12 -25.23
CA LYS A 242 -11.15 -24.00 -24.05
C LYS A 242 -10.38 -23.32 -22.92
N VAL A 243 -11.10 -22.91 -21.89
CA VAL A 243 -10.49 -22.55 -20.61
C VAL A 243 -10.00 -23.87 -20.01
N PRO A 244 -8.69 -24.05 -19.74
CA PRO A 244 -8.10 -25.37 -19.50
C PRO A 244 -8.53 -26.10 -18.21
N TYR A 245 -9.55 -25.60 -17.50
CA TYR A 245 -9.88 -25.99 -16.12
C TYR A 245 -11.37 -26.34 -15.90
N VAL A 246 -12.18 -26.35 -16.97
CA VAL A 246 -13.59 -26.79 -16.92
C VAL A 246 -13.64 -28.21 -17.47
N GLN A 247 -13.90 -29.19 -16.60
CA GLN A 247 -14.13 -30.56 -17.06
C GLN A 247 -15.52 -30.68 -17.71
N THR A 248 -15.68 -31.70 -18.55
CA THR A 248 -16.93 -32.01 -19.28
C THR A 248 -18.15 -32.29 -18.38
N ASP A 249 -17.94 -32.44 -17.07
CA ASP A 249 -18.98 -32.67 -16.06
C ASP A 249 -19.43 -31.39 -15.32
N GLY A 250 -18.91 -30.22 -15.70
CA GLY A 250 -19.20 -28.94 -15.05
C GLY A 250 -18.44 -28.72 -13.74
N THR A 251 -17.56 -29.65 -13.33
CA THR A 251 -16.71 -29.44 -12.16
C THR A 251 -15.53 -28.53 -12.52
N ILE A 252 -15.27 -27.57 -11.62
CA ILE A 252 -14.25 -26.55 -11.79
C ILE A 252 -13.02 -27.00 -11.03
N GLN A 253 -11.94 -27.32 -11.74
CA GLN A 253 -10.67 -27.69 -11.13
C GLN A 253 -9.78 -26.46 -11.03
N HIS A 254 -9.65 -25.90 -9.82
CA HIS A 254 -8.75 -24.78 -9.59
C HIS A 254 -7.28 -25.23 -9.72
N PRO A 255 -6.39 -24.38 -10.26
CA PRO A 255 -4.96 -24.65 -10.23
C PRO A 255 -4.46 -24.90 -8.81
N ASP A 256 -3.58 -25.89 -8.64
CA ASP A 256 -3.07 -26.31 -7.32
C ASP A 256 -2.37 -25.18 -6.56
N TRP A 257 -1.80 -24.22 -7.29
CA TRP A 257 -1.14 -23.06 -6.69
C TRP A 257 -2.10 -22.14 -5.92
N ILE A 258 -3.38 -22.12 -6.26
CA ILE A 258 -4.38 -21.31 -5.54
C ILE A 258 -4.59 -21.83 -4.12
N ALA A 259 -4.40 -23.14 -3.92
CA ALA A 259 -4.54 -23.75 -2.61
C ALA A 259 -3.30 -23.55 -1.72
N THR A 260 -2.17 -23.09 -2.28
CA THR A 260 -0.87 -22.98 -1.59
C THR A 260 -0.41 -21.53 -1.40
N THR A 261 -1.12 -20.56 -1.97
CA THR A 261 -0.83 -19.13 -1.79
C THR A 261 -1.57 -18.55 -0.59
N ASP A 262 -0.95 -17.57 0.07
CA ASP A 262 -1.51 -16.89 1.25
C ASP A 262 -2.64 -15.92 0.90
N GLU A 263 -2.69 -15.43 -0.35
CA GLU A 263 -3.74 -14.54 -0.84
C GLU A 263 -4.94 -15.30 -1.43
N TYR A 264 -6.16 -14.81 -1.21
CA TYR A 264 -7.36 -15.41 -1.80
C TYR A 264 -7.55 -14.95 -3.25
N TYR A 265 -7.35 -15.83 -4.22
CA TYR A 265 -7.51 -15.53 -5.65
C TYR A 265 -8.92 -15.83 -6.15
N VAL A 266 -9.44 -14.97 -7.02
CA VAL A 266 -10.80 -15.04 -7.56
C VAL A 266 -10.75 -14.93 -9.08
N ARG A 267 -11.54 -15.73 -9.79
CA ARG A 267 -11.81 -15.60 -11.23
C ARG A 267 -13.27 -15.21 -11.46
N ILE A 268 -13.66 -14.81 -12.66
CA ILE A 268 -15.09 -14.64 -12.98
C ILE A 268 -15.73 -16.02 -13.22
N ALA A 269 -16.92 -16.22 -12.64
CA ALA A 269 -17.74 -17.40 -12.90
C ALA A 269 -18.13 -17.42 -14.38
N LYS A 270 -17.94 -18.55 -15.06
CA LYS A 270 -18.49 -18.73 -16.41
C LYS A 270 -19.96 -19.10 -16.26
N ARG A 271 -20.84 -18.54 -17.09
CA ARG A 271 -22.23 -19.00 -17.15
C ARG A 271 -22.24 -20.42 -17.71
N ASP A 272 -22.83 -21.35 -16.99
CA ASP A 272 -23.29 -22.61 -17.59
C ASP A 272 -24.45 -22.21 -18.53
N ASN A 273 -24.29 -22.50 -19.82
CA ASN A 273 -25.37 -22.34 -20.80
C ASN A 273 -26.48 -23.35 -20.52
#